data_AF-Q47D43-F1
#
_entry.id   AF-Q47D43-F1
#
_cell.length_a   1.000
_cell.length_b   1.000
_cell.length_c   1.000
_cell.angle_alpha   90.00
_cell.angle_beta   90.00
_cell.angle_gamma   90.00
#
_symmetry.space_group_name_H-M   'P 1'
#
loop_
_entity.id
_entity.type
_entity.pdbx_description
1 polymer ?
#
loop_
_entity_poly.entity_id
_entity_poly.type
_entity_poly.pdbx_seq_one_letter_code
_entity_poly.pdbx_strand_id
1 'polypeptide(L)' 'MLFGKQVSTVSLLAESGLYKMVLRSRTQQAQKFQDWVTKEVLPSIRKTGSFVTGGKTP' A
#
# COMPACT_ATOMS: atom_id res chain seq x y z
N MET A 1 32.15 24.46 -6.32
CA MET A 1 31.58 23.57 -7.35
C MET A 1 30.36 22.84 -6.77
N LEU A 2 29.19 23.26 -7.24
CA LEU A 2 27.89 22.56 -7.38
C LEU A 2 27.53 21.44 -6.38
N PHE A 3 26.85 21.80 -5.29
CA PHE A 3 25.90 20.89 -4.64
C PHE A 3 24.67 20.75 -5.56
N GLY A 4 24.61 19.64 -6.30
CA GLY A 4 23.46 19.28 -7.11
C GLY A 4 22.23 19.11 -6.23
N LYS A 5 21.26 20.02 -6.36
CA LYS A 5 19.95 19.93 -5.70
C LYS A 5 19.28 18.63 -6.15
N GLN A 6 19.17 17.65 -5.23
CA GLN A 6 18.39 16.43 -5.45
C GLN A 6 16.94 16.84 -5.70
N VAL A 7 16.52 16.80 -6.96
CA VAL A 7 15.12 16.93 -7.33
C VAL A 7 14.48 15.59 -7.02
N SER A 8 13.78 15.50 -5.89
CA SER A 8 12.90 14.38 -5.56
C SER A 8 11.79 14.35 -6.61
N THR A 9 12.00 13.54 -7.65
CA THR A 9 10.99 13.31 -8.67
C THR A 9 9.83 12.61 -7.98
N VAL A 10 8.71 13.32 -7.81
CA VAL A 10 7.46 12.73 -7.35
C VAL A 10 6.97 11.84 -8.49
N SER A 11 7.26 10.54 -8.40
CA SER A 11 6.76 9.55 -9.35
C SER A 11 5.25 9.43 -9.16
N LEU A 12 4.48 10.05 -10.05
CA LEU A 12 3.04 9.89 -10.14
C LEU A 12 2.76 8.46 -10.62
N LEU A 13 2.56 7.54 -9.67
CA LEU A 13 2.24 6.15 -9.96
C LEU A 13 0.73 5.98 -10.02
N ALA A 14 0.25 5.25 -11.02
CA ALA A 14 -1.11 4.73 -11.01
C ALA A 14 -1.28 3.75 -9.83
N GLU A 15 -2.52 3.63 -9.34
CA GLU A 15 -2.87 2.76 -8.20
C GLU A 15 -2.42 1.30 -8.41
N SER A 16 -2.59 0.78 -9.62
CA SER A 16 -2.13 -0.57 -9.97
C SER A 16 -0.60 -0.73 -9.88
N GLY A 17 0.16 0.32 -10.15
CA GLY A 17 1.61 0.38 -9.99
C GLY A 17 2.03 0.41 -8.52
N LEU A 18 1.32 1.21 -7.71
CA LEU A 18 1.52 1.28 -6.26
C LEU A 18 1.35 -0.10 -5.63
N TYR A 19 0.24 -0.80 -5.90
CA TYR A 19 0.01 -2.13 -5.31
C TYR A 19 1.06 -3.15 -5.71
N LYS A 20 1.46 -3.19 -7.00
CA LYS A 20 2.55 -4.07 -7.46
C LYS A 20 3.85 -3.82 -6.69
N MET A 21 4.15 -2.56 -6.40
CA MET A 21 5.37 -2.20 -5.67
C MET A 21 5.28 -2.58 -4.20
N VAL A 22 4.14 -2.30 -3.55
CA VAL A 22 3.91 -2.64 -2.14
C VAL A 22 3.98 -4.15 -1.93
N LEU A 23 3.36 -4.95 -2.81
CA LEU A 23 3.38 -6.42 -2.72
C LEU A 23 4.77 -7.04 -2.93
N ARG A 24 5.70 -6.33 -3.58
CA ARG A 24 7.08 -6.77 -3.78
C ARG A 24 8.07 -6.19 -2.76
N SER A 25 7.67 -5.14 -2.06
CA SER A 25 8.53 -4.44 -1.11
C SER A 25 8.80 -5.30 0.13
N ARG A 26 10.03 -5.20 0.65
CA ARG A 26 10.47 -5.84 1.90
C ARG A 26 10.54 -4.86 3.08
N THR A 27 10.05 -3.63 2.90
CA THR A 27 10.05 -2.63 3.98
C THR A 27 9.00 -2.98 5.04
N GLN A 28 9.27 -2.62 6.30
CA GLN A 28 8.34 -2.88 7.40
C GLN A 28 6.95 -2.26 7.16
N GLN A 29 6.90 -1.09 6.52
CA GLN A 29 5.63 -0.42 6.22
C GLN A 29 4.81 -1.21 5.19
N ALA A 30 5.47 -1.74 4.16
CA ALA A 30 4.81 -2.59 3.17
C ALA A 30 4.32 -3.90 3.78
N GLN A 31 5.11 -4.52 4.67
CA GLN A 31 4.69 -5.73 5.37
C GLN A 31 3.43 -5.50 6.21
N LYS A 32 3.35 -4.38 6.95
CA LYS A 32 2.15 -4.02 7.73
C LYS A 32 0.91 -3.91 6.85
N PHE A 33 1.04 -3.27 5.69
CA PHE A 33 -0.07 -3.18 4.74
C PHE A 33 -0.46 -4.55 4.18
N GLN A 34 0.52 -5.36 3.76
CA GLN A 34 0.27 -6.72 3.26
C GLN A 34 -0.44 -7.59 4.31
N ASP A 35 0.01 -7.51 5.56
CA ASP A 35 -0.58 -8.21 6.70
C ASP A 35 -2.03 -7.77 6.92
N TRP A 36 -2.29 -6.47 6.91
CA TRP A 36 -3.64 -5.93 7.05
C TRP A 36 -4.56 -6.41 5.91
N VAL A 37 -4.10 -6.33 4.66
CA VAL A 37 -4.85 -6.81 3.50
C VAL A 37 -5.17 -8.31 3.62
N THR A 38 -4.19 -9.13 4.00
CA THR A 38 -4.33 -10.60 4.03
C THR A 38 -5.07 -11.14 5.25
N LYS A 39 -5.01 -10.44 6.39
CA LYS A 39 -5.64 -10.88 7.65
C LYS A 39 -7.03 -10.29 7.85
N GLU A 40 -7.30 -9.11 7.30
CA GLU A 40 -8.57 -8.40 7.54
C GLU A 40 -9.38 -8.25 6.24
N VAL A 41 -8.81 -7.59 5.24
CA VAL A 41 -9.56 -7.17 4.04
C VAL A 41 -9.98 -8.36 3.19
N LEU A 42 -9.04 -9.19 2.73
CA LEU A 42 -9.33 -10.32 1.86
C LEU A 42 -10.22 -11.37 2.53
N PRO A 43 -10.02 -11.73 3.82
CA PRO A 43 -10.94 -12.63 4.51
C PRO A 43 -12.37 -12.07 4.62
N SER A 44 -12.53 -10.76 4.84
CA SER A 44 -13.84 -10.10 4.86
C SER A 44 -14.51 -10.21 3.49
N ILE A 45 -13.84 -9.75 2.42
CA ILE A 45 -14.35 -9.83 1.04
C ILE A 45 -14.72 -11.27 0.66
N ARG A 46 -13.90 -12.26 1.03
CA ARG A 46 -14.21 -13.68 0.74
C ARG A 46 -15.50 -14.16 1.40
N LYS A 47 -15.81 -13.65 2.60
CA LYS A 47 -16.98 -14.06 3.38
C LYS A 47 -18.25 -13.32 3.00
N THR A 48 -18.15 -12.02 2.73
CA THR A 48 -19.30 -11.11 2.60
C THR A 48 -19.49 -10.57 1.19
N GLY A 49 -18.50 -10.72 0.32
CA GLY A 49 -18.47 -10.14 -1.03
C GLY A 49 -17.99 -8.68 -1.08
N SER A 50 -17.71 -8.05 0.07
CA SER A 50 -17.25 -6.66 0.13
C SER A 50 -16.48 -6.35 1.42
N PHE A 51 -15.61 -5.34 1.38
CA PHE A 51 -15.01 -4.78 2.58
C PHE A 51 -15.70 -3.45 2.90
N VAL A 52 -16.42 -3.39 4.02
CA VAL A 52 -17.07 -2.17 4.50
C VAL A 52 -16.35 -1.73 5.78
N THR A 53 -15.65 -0.61 5.70
CA THR A 53 -15.06 0.03 6.89
C THR A 53 -16.18 0.75 7.66
N GLY A 54 -16.62 0.16 8.77
CA GLY A 54 -17.62 0.73 9.67
C GLY A 54 -17.09 1.87 10.55
N GLY A 55 -16.11 2.65 10.09
CA GLY A 55 -15.54 3.77 10.84
C GLY A 55 -14.32 3.44 11.71
N LYS A 56 -13.57 2.38 11.39
CA LYS A 56 -12.22 2.16 11.93
C LYS A 56 -11.25 1.96 10.78
N THR A 57 -10.70 3.07 10.31
CA THR A 57 -9.45 3.08 9.57
C THR A 57 -8.32 2.97 10.61
N PRO A 58 -7.28 2.14 10.41
CA PRO A 58 -6.08 2.21 11.23
C PRO A 58 -5.36 3.56 11.09
#